data_AF-A0A957IUY8-F1
#
_entry.id   AF-A0A957IUY8-F1
#
_cell.length_a   1.000
_cell.length_b   1.000
_cell.length_c   1.000
_cell.angle_alpha   90.00
_cell.angle_beta   90.00
_cell.angle_gamma   90.00
#
_symmetry.space_group_name_H-M   'P 1'
#
loop_
_entity.id
_entity.type
_entity.pdbx_description
1 polymer ?
#
loop_
_entity_poly.entity_id
_entity_poly.type
_entity_poly.pdbx_seq_one_letter_code
_entity_poly.pdbx_strand_id
1 'polypeptide(L)'
;MSRRGKTAVFPSHTQPMSLTKPLARHIIETLGSSGTPPQRGIQYFNVGNSSLLDALNDFYLSSYLQDGGATYKMVIGDYGSGKSHFLYCLRDLAWAKGFAVVKVDLSPTETPYNDQKEVYAAVARNIIWHEPNEAVTDEQGLTRFLDGTLTRILGEEP
;
A
#
# COMPACT_ATOMS: atom_id res chain seq x y z
N MET A 1 13.01 -37.67 9.28
CA MET A 1 13.16 -36.30 9.81
C MET A 1 12.21 -35.39 9.03
N SER A 2 11.05 -35.07 9.59
CA SER A 2 9.95 -34.36 8.92
C SER A 2 10.05 -32.86 9.22
N ARG A 3 10.36 -32.04 8.20
CA ARG A 3 10.22 -30.58 8.28
C ARG A 3 8.75 -30.24 8.04
N ARG A 4 7.97 -30.07 9.11
CA ARG A 4 6.65 -29.43 9.02
C ARG A 4 6.88 -27.97 8.64
N GLY A 5 6.46 -27.58 7.43
CA GLY A 5 6.40 -26.19 7.04
C GLY A 5 5.50 -25.44 8.02
N LYS A 6 6.06 -24.44 8.71
CA LYS A 6 5.27 -23.42 9.40
C LYS A 6 4.48 -22.70 8.31
N THR A 7 3.18 -22.93 8.24
CA THR A 7 2.26 -22.04 7.54
C THR A 7 2.43 -20.67 8.17
N ALA A 8 2.89 -19.68 7.40
CA ALA A 8 2.96 -18.31 7.85
C ALA A 8 1.54 -17.83 8.16
N VAL A 9 1.23 -17.69 9.44
CA VAL A 9 -0.04 -17.13 9.89
C VAL A 9 0.14 -15.62 9.84
N PHE A 10 -0.39 -14.99 8.80
CA PHE A 10 -0.49 -13.54 8.73
C PHE A 10 -1.47 -13.07 9.81
N PRO A 11 -1.10 -12.11 10.67
CA PRO A 11 -1.99 -11.65 11.74
C PRO A 11 -3.25 -11.02 11.13
N SER A 12 -4.39 -11.68 11.35
CA SER A 12 -5.71 -11.30 10.83
C SER A 12 -6.45 -10.35 11.77
N HIS A 13 -5.83 -9.26 12.21
CA HIS A 13 -6.57 -8.15 12.82
C HIS A 13 -5.73 -6.87 12.91
N THR A 14 -5.68 -6.09 11.83
CA THR A 14 -5.16 -4.71 11.90
C THR A 14 -6.27 -3.83 12.48
N GLN A 15 -6.24 -3.61 13.80
CA GLN A 15 -7.03 -2.54 14.41
C GLN A 15 -6.69 -1.23 13.68
N PRO A 16 -7.67 -0.42 13.25
CA PRO A 16 -7.36 0.86 12.62
C PRO A 16 -6.53 1.67 13.62
N MET A 17 -5.39 2.22 13.18
CA MET A 17 -4.59 3.13 14.00
C MET A 17 -5.54 4.13 14.68
N SER A 18 -5.38 4.35 15.98
CA SER A 18 -6.10 5.44 16.63
C SER A 18 -5.56 6.78 16.09
N LEU A 19 -6.43 7.74 15.80
CA LEU A 19 -5.99 9.04 15.28
C LEU A 19 -5.17 9.77 16.36
N THR A 20 -3.85 9.77 16.21
CA THR A 20 -2.95 10.46 17.14
C THR A 20 -2.84 11.94 16.79
N LYS A 21 -2.53 12.79 17.78
CA LYS A 21 -2.34 14.24 17.57
C LYS A 21 -1.25 14.56 16.52
N PRO A 22 -0.09 13.86 16.48
CA PRO A 22 0.91 14.05 15.42
C PRO A 22 0.37 13.71 14.03
N LEU A 23 -0.35 12.59 13.90
CA LEU A 23 -0.93 12.18 12.61
C LEU A 23 -2.00 13.16 12.14
N ALA A 24 -2.89 13.58 13.03
CA ALA A 24 -3.91 14.59 12.72
C ALA A 24 -3.28 15.91 12.25
N ARG A 25 -2.21 16.36 12.93
CA ARG A 25 -1.46 17.55 12.54
C ARG A 25 -0.83 17.41 11.16
N HIS A 26 -0.19 16.28 10.88
CA HIS A 26 0.40 15.99 9.58
C HIS A 26 -0.63 16.01 8.45
N ILE A 27 -1.82 15.42 8.68
CA ILE A 27 -2.92 15.45 7.71
C ILE A 27 -3.34 16.89 7.41
N ILE A 28 -3.59 17.69 8.45
CA ILE A 28 -4.04 19.09 8.30
C ILE A 28 -2.98 19.94 7.60
N GLU A 29 -1.72 19.84 8.00
CA GLU A 29 -0.62 20.62 7.41
C GLU A 29 -0.39 20.26 5.94
N THR A 30 -0.46 18.98 5.59
CA THR A 30 -0.29 18.53 4.19
C THR A 30 -1.45 19.03 3.33
N LEU A 31 -2.69 18.79 3.75
CA LEU A 31 -3.87 19.23 3.00
C LEU A 31 -3.93 20.76 2.87
N GLY A 32 -3.58 21.49 3.93
CA GLY A 32 -3.60 22.95 3.95
C GLY A 32 -2.50 23.60 3.11
N SER A 33 -1.37 22.92 2.89
CA SER A 33 -0.22 23.49 2.16
C SER A 33 -0.21 23.14 0.67
N SER A 34 -0.46 21.88 0.30
CA SER A 34 -0.36 21.41 -1.08
C SER A 34 -1.72 21.12 -1.72
N GLY A 35 -2.80 21.01 -0.93
CA GLY A 35 -4.08 20.49 -1.40
C GLY A 35 -4.01 19.03 -1.88
N THR A 36 -2.88 18.34 -1.65
CA THR A 36 -2.68 16.95 -2.04
C THR A 36 -2.92 16.03 -0.85
N PRO A 37 -3.45 14.81 -1.08
CA PRO A 37 -3.65 13.86 0.00
C PRO A 37 -2.30 13.44 0.59
N PRO A 38 -2.14 13.43 1.93
CA PRO A 38 -0.96 12.85 2.57
C PRO A 38 -0.84 11.37 2.22
N GLN A 39 0.37 10.81 2.34
CA GLN A 39 0.57 9.38 2.10
C GLN A 39 0.03 8.50 3.23
N ARG A 40 -0.35 9.04 4.39
CA ARG A 40 -0.85 8.32 5.56
C ARG A 40 -2.09 9.02 6.12
N GLY A 41 -2.97 8.25 6.77
CA GLY A 41 -4.14 8.80 7.46
C GLY A 41 -5.26 9.25 6.52
N ILE A 42 -5.27 8.70 5.31
CA ILE A 42 -6.23 9.04 4.26
C ILE A 42 -7.63 8.56 4.61
N GLN A 43 -7.71 7.43 5.31
CA GLN A 43 -8.95 6.85 5.81
C GLN A 43 -9.76 7.80 6.71
N TYR A 44 -9.14 8.79 7.36
CA TYR A 44 -9.85 9.68 8.30
C TYR A 44 -10.63 10.81 7.63
N PHE A 45 -10.34 11.12 6.37
CA PHE A 45 -11.04 12.18 5.63
C PHE A 45 -11.55 11.71 4.27
N ASN A 46 -11.45 10.42 3.99
CA ASN A 46 -11.96 9.81 2.77
C ASN A 46 -13.51 9.86 2.74
N VAL A 47 -14.08 10.28 1.61
CA VAL A 47 -15.53 10.41 1.43
C VAL A 47 -15.95 9.95 0.03
N GLY A 48 -17.10 9.29 -0.08
CA GLY A 48 -17.80 9.07 -1.35
C GLY A 48 -17.30 7.93 -2.26
N ASN A 49 -16.27 7.17 -1.87
CA ASN A 49 -15.74 6.04 -2.65
C ASN A 49 -15.81 4.69 -1.91
N SER A 50 -16.50 4.62 -0.76
CA SER A 50 -16.61 3.39 0.04
C SER A 50 -17.18 2.23 -0.76
N SER A 51 -18.29 2.43 -1.47
CA SER A 51 -18.93 1.37 -2.26
C SER A 51 -18.00 0.75 -3.33
N LEU A 52 -17.16 1.57 -3.97
CA LEU A 52 -16.18 1.09 -4.95
C LEU A 52 -15.03 0.35 -4.29
N LEU A 53 -14.52 0.88 -3.17
CA LEU A 53 -13.45 0.26 -2.38
C LEU A 53 -13.91 -1.08 -1.79
N ASP A 54 -15.14 -1.15 -1.28
CA ASP A 54 -15.76 -2.36 -0.73
C ASP A 54 -15.87 -3.43 -1.82
N ALA A 55 -16.36 -3.07 -3.01
CA ALA A 55 -16.41 -4.00 -4.15
C ALA A 55 -15.02 -4.52 -4.53
N LEU A 56 -13.99 -3.65 -4.56
CA LEU A 56 -12.61 -4.09 -4.83
C LEU A 56 -12.07 -5.00 -3.73
N ASN A 57 -12.41 -4.71 -2.48
CA ASN A 57 -12.01 -5.53 -1.34
C ASN A 57 -12.64 -6.92 -1.39
N ASP A 58 -13.94 -7.01 -1.66
CA ASP A 58 -14.69 -8.26 -1.56
C ASP A 58 -14.45 -9.18 -2.76
N PHE A 59 -14.48 -8.61 -3.97
CA PHE A 59 -14.36 -9.39 -5.21
C PHE A 59 -12.92 -9.63 -5.68
N TYR A 60 -11.95 -8.85 -5.18
CA TYR A 60 -10.54 -9.00 -5.60
C TYR A 60 -9.60 -9.28 -4.43
N LEU A 61 -9.44 -8.35 -3.49
CA LEU A 61 -8.42 -8.47 -2.43
C LEU A 61 -8.69 -9.65 -1.49
N SER A 62 -9.95 -9.94 -1.18
CA SER A 62 -10.34 -11.01 -0.25
C SER A 62 -10.69 -12.34 -0.93
N SER A 63 -10.68 -12.41 -2.25
CA SER A 63 -11.08 -13.60 -3.01
C SER A 63 -10.15 -13.85 -4.19
N TYR A 64 -10.48 -13.33 -5.38
CA TYR A 64 -9.82 -13.67 -6.65
C TYR A 64 -8.29 -13.60 -6.63
N LEU A 65 -7.70 -12.61 -5.94
CA LEU A 65 -6.24 -12.46 -5.87
C LEU A 65 -5.59 -13.44 -4.89
N GLN A 66 -6.28 -13.82 -3.80
CA GLN A 66 -5.79 -14.81 -2.84
C GLN A 66 -5.77 -16.22 -3.45
N ASP A 67 -6.67 -16.47 -4.40
CA ASP A 67 -6.73 -17.73 -5.16
C ASP A 67 -5.66 -17.84 -6.27
N GLY A 68 -4.73 -16.88 -6.34
CA GLY A 68 -3.65 -16.83 -7.34
C GLY A 68 -4.02 -16.15 -8.66
N GLY A 69 -5.17 -15.46 -8.72
CA GLY A 69 -5.58 -14.67 -9.87
C GLY A 69 -4.74 -13.40 -10.05
N ALA A 70 -4.81 -12.82 -11.25
CA ALA A 70 -4.21 -11.54 -11.57
C ALA A 70 -5.20 -10.68 -12.36
N THR A 71 -5.25 -9.38 -12.06
CA THR A 71 -6.13 -8.45 -12.75
C THR A 71 -5.47 -7.10 -12.94
N TYR A 72 -5.92 -6.36 -13.95
CA TYR A 72 -5.51 -5.00 -14.23
C TYR A 72 -6.74 -4.09 -14.23
N LYS A 73 -6.61 -2.92 -13.61
CA LYS A 73 -7.64 -1.88 -13.55
C LYS A 73 -7.02 -0.54 -13.90
N MET A 74 -7.77 0.27 -14.63
CA MET A 74 -7.38 1.65 -14.97
C MET A 74 -8.36 2.62 -14.31
N VAL A 75 -7.82 3.59 -13.58
CA VAL A 75 -8.61 4.66 -12.94
C VAL A 75 -8.51 5.92 -13.81
N ILE A 76 -9.62 6.32 -14.41
CA ILE A 76 -9.68 7.46 -15.34
C ILE A 76 -10.54 8.56 -14.70
N GLY A 77 -10.13 9.81 -14.88
CA GLY A 77 -10.86 10.97 -14.39
C GLY A 77 -10.04 12.25 -14.53
N ASP A 78 -10.68 13.39 -14.33
CA ASP A 78 -10.09 14.72 -14.53
C ASP A 78 -9.01 15.07 -13.50
N TYR A 79 -8.15 16.04 -13.81
CA TYR A 79 -7.18 16.54 -12.83
C TYR A 79 -7.88 17.04 -11.57
N GLY A 80 -7.38 16.66 -10.39
CA GLY A 80 -8.02 16.98 -9.12
C GLY A 80 -9.22 16.09 -8.72
N SER A 81 -9.64 15.12 -9.55
CA SER A 81 -10.78 14.24 -9.24
C SER A 81 -10.54 13.21 -8.13
N GLY A 82 -9.42 13.29 -7.40
CA GLY A 82 -9.09 12.37 -6.31
C GLY A 82 -8.53 11.00 -6.72
N LYS A 83 -8.01 10.82 -7.94
CA LYS A 83 -7.43 9.53 -8.38
C LYS A 83 -6.29 9.04 -7.47
N SER A 84 -5.34 9.91 -7.14
CA SER A 84 -4.23 9.56 -6.24
C SER A 84 -4.73 9.21 -4.85
N HIS A 85 -5.70 9.98 -4.35
CA HIS A 85 -6.38 9.71 -3.06
C HIS A 85 -7.04 8.32 -3.07
N PHE A 86 -7.75 7.97 -4.13
CA PHE A 86 -8.37 6.67 -4.31
C PHE A 86 -7.34 5.52 -4.34
N LEU A 87 -6.24 5.68 -5.10
CA LEU A 87 -5.18 4.68 -5.16
C LEU A 87 -4.52 4.45 -3.79
N TYR A 88 -4.36 5.50 -2.99
CA TYR A 88 -3.84 5.34 -1.64
C TYR A 88 -4.82 4.66 -0.70
N CYS A 89 -6.13 4.91 -0.81
CA CYS A 89 -7.14 4.16 -0.06
C CYS A 89 -7.10 2.66 -0.41
N LEU A 90 -6.97 2.33 -1.70
CA LEU A 90 -6.88 0.95 -2.16
C LEU A 90 -5.59 0.27 -1.65
N ARG A 91 -4.47 0.99 -1.63
CA ARG A 91 -3.21 0.52 -1.04
C ARG A 91 -3.38 0.18 0.44
N ASP A 92 -4.03 1.03 1.22
CA ASP A 92 -4.25 0.79 2.65
C ASP A 92 -5.10 -0.46 2.89
N LEU A 93 -6.12 -0.70 2.04
CA LEU A 93 -6.88 -1.96 2.05
C LEU A 93 -6.02 -3.17 1.69
N ALA A 94 -5.15 -3.05 0.69
CA ALA A 94 -4.24 -4.13 0.30
C ALA A 94 -3.27 -4.49 1.44
N TRP A 95 -2.72 -3.50 2.15
CA TRP A 95 -1.89 -3.73 3.33
C TRP A 95 -2.66 -4.40 4.48
N ALA A 96 -3.91 -3.99 4.73
CA ALA A 96 -4.76 -4.66 5.73
C ALA A 96 -5.05 -6.13 5.40
N LYS A 97 -4.88 -6.55 4.13
CA LYS A 97 -4.99 -7.93 3.66
C LYS A 97 -3.63 -8.64 3.51
N GLY A 98 -2.53 -8.01 3.92
CA GLY A 98 -1.19 -8.59 3.87
C GLY A 98 -0.53 -8.59 2.48
N PHE A 99 -1.04 -7.80 1.53
CA PHE A 99 -0.40 -7.68 0.22
C PHE A 99 0.83 -6.77 0.27
N ALA A 100 1.85 -7.13 -0.49
CA ALA A 100 2.93 -6.22 -0.87
C ALA A 100 2.39 -5.19 -1.87
N VAL A 101 2.77 -3.92 -1.70
CA VAL A 101 2.35 -2.85 -2.62
C VAL A 101 3.57 -2.08 -3.11
N VAL A 102 3.52 -1.70 -4.38
CA VAL A 102 4.50 -0.86 -5.06
C VAL A 102 3.76 0.32 -5.66
N LYS A 103 4.33 1.53 -5.52
CA LYS A 103 3.88 2.71 -6.26
C LYS A 103 5.01 3.16 -7.18
N VAL A 104 4.73 3.25 -8.48
CA VAL A 104 5.66 3.83 -9.47
C VAL A 104 4.93 4.94 -10.20
N ASP A 105 5.46 6.15 -10.12
CA ASP A 105 5.04 7.25 -10.98
C ASP A 105 5.79 7.14 -12.31
N LEU A 106 5.04 7.05 -13.42
CA LEU A 106 5.61 6.95 -14.77
C LEU A 106 5.88 8.33 -15.33
N SER A 107 7.10 8.59 -15.79
CA SER A 107 7.49 9.84 -16.42
C SER A 107 8.39 9.58 -17.63
N PRO A 108 8.36 10.45 -18.66
CA PRO A 108 9.24 10.28 -19.83
C PRO A 108 10.74 10.35 -19.51
N THR A 109 11.11 10.95 -18.38
CA THR A 109 12.50 11.25 -18.01
C THR A 109 13.10 10.26 -17.00
N GLU A 110 12.32 9.81 -16.02
CA GLU A 110 12.83 8.96 -14.93
C GLU A 110 12.38 7.50 -15.08
N THR A 111 11.17 7.28 -15.58
CA THR A 111 10.50 5.96 -15.64
C THR A 111 9.67 5.83 -16.92
N PRO A 112 10.33 5.89 -18.10
CA PRO A 112 9.62 5.93 -19.36
C PRO A 112 8.92 4.59 -19.63
N TYR A 113 7.62 4.63 -19.92
CA TYR A 113 6.80 3.43 -20.07
C TYR A 113 7.26 2.50 -21.21
N ASN A 114 7.93 3.03 -22.23
CA ASN A 114 8.49 2.26 -23.33
C ASN A 114 9.83 1.58 -23.00
N ASP A 115 10.44 1.87 -21.85
CA ASP A 115 11.62 1.17 -21.35
C ASP A 115 11.22 0.26 -20.18
N GLN A 116 10.99 -1.01 -20.51
CA GLN A 116 10.60 -2.01 -19.52
C GLN A 116 11.65 -2.18 -18.43
N LYS A 117 12.94 -2.07 -18.76
CA LYS A 117 14.02 -2.26 -17.79
C LYS A 117 13.94 -1.18 -16.70
N GLU A 118 13.76 0.08 -17.09
CA GLU A 118 13.64 1.17 -16.12
C GLU A 118 12.34 1.07 -15.29
N VAL A 119 11.24 0.62 -15.88
CA VAL A 119 9.99 0.35 -15.14
C VAL A 119 10.19 -0.75 -14.10
N TYR A 120 10.79 -1.89 -14.45
CA TYR A 120 11.03 -2.98 -13.50
C TYR A 120 12.04 -2.58 -12.42
N ALA A 121 13.08 -1.83 -12.79
CA ALA A 121 14.04 -1.30 -11.82
C ALA A 121 13.35 -0.33 -10.84
N ALA A 122 12.43 0.51 -11.34
CA ALA A 122 11.63 1.38 -10.49
C ALA A 122 10.69 0.57 -9.56
N VAL A 123 10.08 -0.52 -10.04
CA VAL A 123 9.28 -1.40 -9.19
C VAL A 123 10.10 -1.98 -8.04
N ALA A 124 11.30 -2.49 -8.33
CA ALA A 124 12.19 -3.04 -7.30
C ALA A 124 12.67 -1.97 -6.31
N ARG A 125 12.89 -0.73 -6.75
CA ARG A 125 13.28 0.38 -5.87
C ARG A 125 12.14 0.90 -5.01
N ASN A 126 10.90 0.85 -5.49
CA ASN A 126 9.75 1.47 -4.84
C ASN A 126 8.78 0.48 -4.16
N ILE A 127 9.14 -0.80 -4.07
CA ILE A 127 8.37 -1.74 -3.24
C ILE A 127 8.36 -1.27 -1.80
N ILE A 128 7.18 -1.22 -1.20
CA ILE A 128 6.96 -0.57 0.09
C ILE A 128 6.98 -1.63 1.18
N TRP A 129 7.85 -1.46 2.17
CA TRP A 129 7.76 -2.16 3.44
C TRP A 129 6.80 -1.41 4.35
N HIS A 130 5.67 -2.05 4.65
CA HIS A 130 4.64 -1.47 5.49
C HIS A 130 4.67 -2.11 6.89
N GLU A 131 5.01 -1.29 7.89
CA GLU A 131 4.80 -1.63 9.30
C GLU A 131 3.48 -1.03 9.81
N PRO A 132 2.52 -1.86 10.28
CA PRO A 132 1.23 -1.37 10.76
C PRO A 132 1.33 -0.42 11.96
N ASN A 133 2.41 -0.51 12.74
CA ASN A 133 2.56 0.19 14.01
C ASN A 133 3.52 1.40 13.95
N GLU A 134 4.06 1.73 12.77
CA GLU A 134 5.01 2.83 12.60
C GLU A 134 4.34 4.09 12.04
N ALA A 135 4.52 5.19 12.77
CA ALA A 135 3.58 6.30 12.76
C ALA A 135 3.71 7.29 11.58
N VAL A 136 4.83 7.30 10.81
CA VAL A 136 5.06 8.42 9.87
C VAL A 136 5.69 8.04 8.53
N THR A 137 6.62 7.09 8.45
CA THR A 137 7.36 6.83 7.19
C THR A 137 7.35 5.36 6.82
N ASP A 138 6.85 5.06 5.62
CA ASP A 138 7.08 3.75 5.02
C ASP A 138 8.48 3.71 4.42
N GLU A 139 9.17 2.58 4.61
CA GLU A 139 10.45 2.33 3.97
C GLU A 139 10.24 1.71 2.58
N GLN A 140 11.18 1.94 1.68
CA GLN A 140 11.11 1.46 0.30
C GLN A 140 12.37 0.70 -0.11
N GLY A 141 12.19 -0.22 -1.05
CA GLY A 141 13.27 -0.95 -1.70
C GLY A 141 13.21 -2.44 -1.44
N LEU A 142 13.59 -3.21 -2.47
CA LEU A 142 13.51 -4.67 -2.46
C LEU A 142 14.30 -5.28 -1.29
N THR A 143 15.51 -4.80 -1.01
CA THR A 143 16.33 -5.31 0.09
C THR A 143 15.61 -5.16 1.42
N ARG A 144 15.13 -3.95 1.74
CA ARG A 144 14.43 -3.68 3.00
C ARG A 144 13.13 -4.50 3.12
N PHE A 145 12.38 -4.60 2.02
CA PHE A 145 11.17 -5.41 1.97
C PHE A 145 11.44 -6.89 2.25
N LEU A 146 12.49 -7.46 1.64
CA LEU A 146 12.88 -8.85 1.85
C LEU A 146 13.37 -9.08 3.29
N ASP A 147 14.22 -8.20 3.81
CA ASP A 147 14.72 -8.29 5.18
C ASP A 147 13.57 -8.27 6.19
N GLY A 148 12.67 -7.29 6.08
CA GLY A 148 11.50 -7.19 6.95
C GLY A 148 10.59 -8.43 6.84
N THR A 149 10.37 -8.93 5.62
CA THR A 149 9.55 -10.12 5.38
C THR A 149 10.17 -11.37 6.02
N LEU A 150 11.50 -11.53 5.89
CA LEU A 150 12.23 -12.66 6.48
C LEU A 150 12.15 -12.60 8.01
N THR A 151 12.43 -11.45 8.60
CA THR A 151 12.33 -11.20 10.05
C THR A 151 10.92 -11.56 10.58
N ARG A 152 9.88 -11.08 9.88
CA ARG A 152 8.47 -11.38 10.21
C ARG A 152 8.13 -12.86 10.12
N ILE A 153 8.63 -13.59 9.12
CA ILE A 153 8.37 -15.03 8.95
C ILE A 153 9.13 -15.85 10.00
N LEU A 154 10.34 -15.44 10.36
CA LEU A 154 11.18 -16.13 11.34
C LEU A 154 10.68 -15.92 12.78
N GLY A 155 9.84 -14.90 13.02
CA GLY A 155 9.30 -14.57 14.33
C GLY A 155 10.34 -13.90 15.25
N GLU A 156 11.40 -13.36 14.65
CA GLU A 156 12.28 -12.42 15.32
C GLU A 156 11.57 -11.07 15.20
N GLU A 157 10.78 -10.67 16.19
CA GLU A 157 10.29 -9.29 16.20
C GLU A 157 11.51 -8.35 16.38
N PRO A 158 11.63 -7.28 15.56
CA PRO A 158 12.64 -6.25 15.79
C PRO A 158 12.40 -5.48 17.09
#